data_AF-A0A924DSB4-F1
#
_entry.id   AF-A0A924DSB4-F1
#
_cell.length_a   1.000
_cell.length_b   1.000
_cell.length_c   1.000
_cell.angle_alpha   90.00
_cell.angle_beta   90.00
_cell.angle_gamma   90.00
#
_symmetry.space_group_name_H-M   'P 1'
#
loop_
_entity.id
_entity.type
_entity.pdbx_description
1 polymer ?
#
loop_
_entity_poly.entity_id
_entity_poly.type
_entity_poly.pdbx_seq_one_letter_code
_entity_poly.pdbx_strand_id
1 'polypeptide(L)'
;MVYSRKIITKIILGAALILLTSCSWIGVREPSAVPKVALVSMDDVFSIESSAEIGKNDFKQYFTDSLGFQGSSDVEYQFVQSTELPDKTAFKLELDVIKDKYTYRFIYSKNAFKDHGAVFELGVLMQKIKNNPVLIHHLSMFEMYYNAKEGDVIALDNFLKIRALKESGFVSPFEEDLTENFLKRVKVYEEMHAELSPQIKELKAQRKALDLSRKNILDKIDKAPEGKQFKALVAKGDRNGVADLLKKYLPFEDMAPFEKRFWETHLEIIRNPVPLDQRVLIYRGLNEDYIASAIEGGGELSRTDAIRDSKAFVMSSLLVKNQGSWNRRLRSLETMNEKFIATIKDSSEYSQSARISTMFFKHAGNPQGSPFISFTPNVGVAETFGQKQLMSALVDPRLIEFNYVSSFNNEVEFLMPLTTFPDDLVGLWTPNAPLAEREFLEDRLKMRISEEFGKAKTEDIIKRIKKNSADFFSTVYGDGQPKITKVTGGTMADFYKKFGKIKGAFKPPMTAKGDLTCKDLLKIFWAVP
;
A
#
# COMPACT_ATOMS: atom_id res chain seq x y z
N MET A 1 -39.88 58.02 -11.43
CA MET A 1 -38.73 57.61 -10.58
C MET A 1 -38.52 56.08 -10.64
N VAL A 2 -38.35 55.51 -11.84
CA VAL A 2 -38.33 54.03 -12.08
C VAL A 2 -37.10 53.57 -12.89
N TYR A 3 -36.23 54.50 -13.32
CA TYR A 3 -35.08 54.17 -14.19
C TYR A 3 -33.79 53.77 -13.45
N SER A 4 -33.74 53.83 -12.11
CA SER A 4 -32.50 53.61 -11.35
C SER A 4 -32.27 52.14 -10.93
N ARG A 5 -33.31 51.31 -10.83
CA ARG A 5 -33.15 49.92 -10.34
C ARG A 5 -32.53 48.96 -11.35
N LYS A 6 -32.76 49.13 -12.66
CA LYS A 6 -32.23 48.19 -13.68
C LYS A 6 -30.72 48.33 -13.93
N ILE A 7 -30.14 49.49 -13.65
CA ILE A 7 -28.69 49.71 -13.83
C ILE A 7 -27.91 49.13 -12.65
N ILE A 8 -28.42 49.28 -11.43
CA ILE A 8 -27.79 48.74 -10.22
C ILE A 8 -27.79 47.20 -10.23
N THR A 9 -28.87 46.55 -10.69
CA THR A 9 -28.90 45.08 -10.79
C THR A 9 -27.93 44.53 -11.85
N LYS A 10 -27.70 45.26 -12.95
CA LYS A 10 -26.72 44.84 -13.97
C LYS A 10 -25.27 45.04 -13.52
N ILE A 11 -24.99 46.08 -12.73
CA ILE A 11 -23.65 46.31 -12.15
C ILE A 11 -23.35 45.27 -11.07
N ILE A 12 -24.33 44.90 -10.24
CA ILE A 12 -24.16 43.85 -9.22
C ILE A 12 -24.01 42.45 -9.85
N LEU A 13 -24.76 42.13 -10.90
CA LEU A 13 -24.55 40.87 -11.64
C LEU A 13 -23.21 40.85 -12.39
N GLY A 14 -22.76 41.99 -12.95
CA GLY A 14 -21.44 42.09 -13.60
C GLY A 14 -20.28 41.92 -12.62
N ALA A 15 -20.39 42.52 -11.42
CA ALA A 15 -19.38 42.38 -10.37
C ALA A 15 -19.37 40.97 -9.75
N ALA A 16 -20.53 40.32 -9.59
CA ALA A 16 -20.62 38.94 -9.13
C ALA A 16 -20.07 37.95 -10.18
N LEU A 17 -20.22 38.23 -11.47
CA LEU A 17 -19.65 37.41 -12.53
C LEU A 17 -18.12 37.56 -12.61
N ILE A 18 -17.57 38.76 -12.38
CA ILE A 18 -16.12 39.02 -12.33
C ILE A 18 -15.47 38.45 -11.05
N LEU A 19 -16.21 38.37 -9.94
CA LEU A 19 -15.75 37.72 -8.69
C LEU A 19 -15.87 36.20 -8.72
N LEU A 20 -16.76 35.61 -9.54
CA LEU A 20 -16.84 34.16 -9.74
C LEU A 20 -15.85 33.64 -10.79
N THR A 21 -15.34 34.49 -11.69
CA THR A 21 -14.28 34.12 -12.64
C THR A 21 -12.86 34.39 -12.13
N SER A 22 -12.69 35.03 -10.96
CA SER A 22 -11.38 35.35 -10.39
C SER A 22 -10.93 34.43 -9.23
N CYS A 23 -11.75 33.45 -8.84
CA CYS A 23 -11.39 32.39 -7.88
C CYS A 23 -11.03 31.04 -8.53
N SER A 24 -11.02 30.98 -9.86
CA SER A 24 -10.77 29.77 -10.65
C SER A 24 -9.69 30.06 -11.68
N TRP A 25 -8.45 30.29 -11.20
CA TRP A 25 -7.18 30.06 -11.91
C TRP A 25 -6.01 30.61 -11.07
N ILE A 26 -5.77 30.02 -9.90
CA ILE A 26 -4.36 29.85 -9.51
C ILE A 26 -3.93 28.63 -10.31
N GLY A 27 -3.50 28.88 -11.55
CA GLY A 27 -2.77 27.88 -12.31
C GLY A 27 -1.58 27.48 -11.45
N VAL A 28 -1.68 26.31 -10.83
CA VAL A 28 -0.49 25.54 -10.45
C VAL A 28 0.27 25.47 -11.75
N ARG A 29 1.37 26.24 -11.87
CA ARG A 29 2.34 26.04 -12.94
C ARG A 29 2.57 24.55 -12.96
N GLU A 30 2.23 23.89 -14.07
CA GLU A 30 2.69 22.53 -14.28
C GLU A 30 4.18 22.54 -13.96
N PRO A 31 4.64 21.66 -13.05
CA PRO A 31 6.05 21.60 -12.73
C PRO A 31 6.78 21.49 -14.06
N SER A 32 7.72 22.41 -14.27
CA SER A 32 8.61 22.44 -15.42
C SER A 32 9.01 21.02 -15.79
N ALA A 33 8.88 20.70 -17.08
CA ALA A 33 9.19 19.40 -17.68
C ALA A 33 10.25 18.63 -16.87
N VAL A 34 9.90 17.38 -16.53
CA VAL A 34 10.75 16.39 -15.87
C VAL A 34 12.21 16.56 -16.31
N PRO A 35 13.19 16.61 -15.39
CA PRO A 35 14.60 16.80 -15.74
C PRO A 35 15.02 15.84 -16.85
N LYS A 36 15.94 16.31 -17.72
CA LYS A 36 16.61 15.48 -18.72
C LYS A 36 16.88 14.08 -18.19
N VAL A 37 16.49 13.06 -18.96
CA VAL A 37 16.69 11.62 -18.74
C VAL A 37 17.91 11.37 -17.87
N ALA A 38 17.72 10.67 -16.74
CA ALA A 38 18.82 10.29 -15.86
C ALA A 38 19.92 9.62 -16.70
N LEU A 39 21.15 10.10 -16.58
CA LEU A 39 22.32 9.52 -17.25
C LEU A 39 22.54 8.06 -16.84
N VAL A 40 22.16 7.72 -15.61
CA VAL A 40 22.11 6.36 -15.09
C VAL A 40 20.77 5.73 -15.47
N SER A 41 20.83 4.67 -16.28
CA SER A 41 19.66 3.90 -16.66
C SER A 41 19.36 2.77 -15.68
N MET A 42 18.13 2.28 -15.73
CA MET A 42 17.73 1.08 -15.00
C MET A 42 18.58 -0.14 -15.39
N ASP A 43 18.97 -0.25 -16.66
CA ASP A 43 19.79 -1.37 -17.12
C ASP A 43 21.19 -1.33 -16.50
N ASP A 44 21.77 -0.15 -16.29
CA ASP A 44 23.08 -0.01 -15.64
C ASP A 44 23.03 -0.43 -14.17
N VAL A 45 21.94 -0.06 -13.47
CA VAL A 45 21.77 -0.37 -12.03
C VAL A 45 21.49 -1.85 -11.78
N PHE A 46 20.92 -2.57 -12.75
CA PHE A 46 20.48 -3.97 -12.58
C PHE A 46 21.22 -4.99 -13.43
N SER A 47 22.23 -4.55 -14.17
CA SER A 47 23.13 -5.43 -14.91
C SER A 47 24.46 -5.62 -14.19
N ILE A 48 25.05 -6.80 -14.34
CA ILE A 48 26.42 -7.12 -13.97
C ILE A 48 27.13 -7.40 -15.28
N GLU A 49 28.13 -6.59 -15.62
CA GLU A 49 28.94 -6.87 -16.79
C GLU A 49 30.01 -7.92 -16.50
N SER A 50 30.36 -8.68 -17.54
CA SER A 50 31.36 -9.72 -17.57
C SER A 50 32.72 -9.19 -17.13
N SER A 51 33.45 -10.00 -16.36
CA SER A 51 34.85 -9.77 -16.00
C SER A 51 35.82 -10.09 -17.15
N ALA A 52 35.34 -10.62 -18.28
CA ALA A 52 36.11 -11.19 -19.39
C ALA A 52 36.89 -12.49 -19.07
N GLU A 53 37.02 -12.85 -17.79
CA GLU A 53 37.69 -14.07 -17.35
C GLU A 53 36.71 -15.25 -17.30
N ILE A 54 36.65 -16.01 -18.40
CA ILE A 54 35.80 -17.19 -18.50
C ILE A 54 36.54 -18.41 -17.96
N GLY A 55 36.14 -18.87 -16.78
CA GLY A 55 36.64 -20.08 -16.15
C GLY A 55 36.19 -21.37 -16.84
N LYS A 56 36.83 -22.49 -16.49
CA LYS A 56 36.44 -23.83 -16.96
C LYS A 56 35.21 -24.37 -16.25
N ASN A 57 34.98 -23.94 -15.01
CA ASN A 57 33.91 -24.43 -14.15
C ASN A 57 32.63 -23.62 -14.35
N ASP A 58 31.48 -24.29 -14.25
CA ASP A 58 30.16 -23.66 -14.23
C ASP A 58 29.68 -23.55 -12.78
N PHE A 59 29.43 -22.33 -12.31
CA PHE A 59 29.07 -22.02 -10.93
C PHE A 59 27.55 -21.90 -10.70
N LYS A 60 26.71 -22.26 -11.68
CA LYS A 60 25.24 -22.09 -11.56
C LYS A 60 24.67 -22.81 -10.34
N GLN A 61 25.08 -24.05 -10.10
CA GLN A 61 24.56 -24.84 -8.97
C GLN A 61 25.00 -24.21 -7.63
N TYR A 62 26.29 -23.88 -7.50
CA TYR A 62 26.84 -23.21 -6.31
C TYR A 62 26.11 -21.90 -5.99
N PHE A 63 25.91 -21.04 -7.00
CA PHE A 63 25.15 -19.81 -6.83
C PHE A 63 23.72 -20.10 -6.40
N THR A 64 23.03 -21.03 -7.06
CA THR A 64 21.64 -21.39 -6.75
C THR A 64 21.49 -21.86 -5.31
N ASP A 65 22.41 -22.70 -4.83
CA ASP A 65 22.43 -23.20 -3.45
C ASP A 65 22.70 -22.09 -2.43
N SER A 66 23.42 -21.04 -2.83
CA SER A 66 23.73 -19.88 -1.98
C SER A 66 22.57 -18.88 -1.81
N LEU A 67 21.57 -18.91 -2.71
CA LEU A 67 20.50 -17.91 -2.75
C LEU A 67 19.63 -17.86 -1.48
N GLY A 68 19.69 -18.88 -0.62
CA GLY A 68 19.37 -18.75 0.82
C GLY A 68 17.91 -18.46 1.21
N PHE A 69 17.06 -18.02 0.27
CA PHE A 69 15.60 -18.02 0.41
C PHE A 69 14.99 -19.32 -0.12
N GLN A 70 15.82 -20.31 -0.48
CA GLN A 70 15.38 -21.66 -0.78
C GLN A 70 14.60 -22.20 0.43
N GLY A 71 13.27 -22.18 0.36
CA GLY A 71 12.39 -22.58 1.46
C GLY A 71 11.29 -21.55 1.81
N SER A 72 11.48 -20.27 1.49
CA SER A 72 10.35 -19.32 1.51
C SER A 72 9.34 -19.78 0.48
N SER A 73 8.07 -19.96 0.88
CA SER A 73 7.05 -20.38 -0.07
C SER A 73 6.81 -19.35 -1.15
N ASP A 74 7.12 -18.09 -0.92
CA ASP A 74 6.58 -16.98 -1.71
C ASP A 74 7.59 -16.37 -2.67
N VAL A 75 8.86 -16.79 -2.60
CA VAL A 75 9.95 -16.35 -3.47
C VAL A 75 10.30 -17.44 -4.48
N GLU A 76 10.44 -17.08 -5.75
CA GLU A 76 10.86 -17.96 -6.84
C GLU A 76 12.13 -17.40 -7.51
N TYR A 77 12.99 -18.30 -7.97
CA TYR A 77 14.19 -17.96 -8.75
C TYR A 77 14.06 -18.53 -10.15
N GLN A 78 14.15 -17.65 -11.16
CA GLN A 78 14.14 -18.03 -12.56
C GLN A 78 15.48 -17.71 -13.20
N PHE A 79 16.04 -18.67 -13.94
CA PHE A 79 17.30 -18.52 -14.64
C PHE A 79 17.03 -18.62 -16.13
N VAL A 80 17.12 -17.50 -16.85
CA VAL A 80 16.78 -17.41 -18.27
C VAL A 80 18.04 -17.06 -19.06
N GLN A 81 18.56 -18.01 -19.84
CA GLN A 81 19.66 -17.69 -20.75
C GLN A 81 19.12 -16.82 -21.89
N SER A 82 19.79 -15.72 -22.21
CA SER A 82 19.41 -14.83 -23.30
C SER A 82 20.59 -14.54 -24.23
N THR A 83 20.29 -14.48 -25.53
CA THR A 83 21.22 -14.00 -26.58
C THR A 83 21.04 -12.51 -26.88
N GLU A 84 20.08 -11.85 -26.22
CA GLU A 84 19.69 -10.46 -26.47
C GLU A 84 20.24 -9.49 -25.42
N LEU A 85 21.05 -9.97 -24.47
CA LEU A 85 21.72 -9.09 -23.52
C LEU A 85 22.74 -8.19 -24.23
N PRO A 86 22.92 -6.93 -23.78
CA PRO A 86 23.95 -6.05 -24.33
C PRO A 86 25.35 -6.68 -24.29
N ASP A 87 26.21 -6.24 -25.21
CA ASP A 87 27.59 -6.68 -25.27
C ASP A 87 28.28 -6.44 -23.91
N LYS A 88 29.02 -7.45 -23.46
CA LYS A 88 29.70 -7.50 -22.15
C LYS A 88 28.77 -7.63 -20.94
N THR A 89 27.45 -7.76 -21.06
CA THR A 89 26.60 -8.07 -19.91
C THR A 89 26.62 -9.57 -19.57
N ALA A 90 26.98 -9.91 -18.33
CA ALA A 90 26.93 -11.29 -17.84
C ALA A 90 25.55 -11.63 -17.29
N PHE A 91 25.03 -10.79 -16.40
CA PHE A 91 23.71 -10.96 -15.77
C PHE A 91 22.89 -9.68 -15.85
N LYS A 92 21.57 -9.83 -15.94
CA LYS A 92 20.58 -8.80 -15.67
C LYS A 92 19.59 -9.36 -14.65
N LEU A 93 19.35 -8.61 -13.58
CA LEU A 93 18.37 -8.95 -12.56
C LEU A 93 17.05 -8.23 -12.84
N GLU A 94 15.99 -9.01 -13.05
CA GLU A 94 14.62 -8.49 -13.08
C GLU A 94 13.84 -9.04 -11.90
N LEU A 95 13.10 -8.17 -11.21
CA LEU A 95 12.15 -8.58 -10.18
C LEU A 95 10.73 -8.48 -10.74
N ASP A 96 9.94 -9.52 -10.53
CA ASP A 96 8.59 -9.63 -11.09
C ASP A 96 7.67 -10.41 -10.14
N VAL A 97 6.36 -10.33 -10.33
CA VAL A 97 5.39 -11.14 -9.61
C VAL A 97 4.69 -12.07 -10.61
N ILE A 98 5.05 -13.36 -10.58
CA ILE A 98 4.55 -14.37 -11.53
C ILE A 98 3.79 -15.44 -10.77
N LYS A 99 2.53 -15.70 -11.16
CA LYS A 99 1.70 -16.79 -10.55
C LYS A 99 1.74 -16.79 -9.02
N ASP A 100 1.61 -15.60 -8.43
CA ASP A 100 1.65 -15.34 -6.98
C ASP A 100 3.03 -15.50 -6.30
N LYS A 101 4.12 -15.65 -7.05
CA LYS A 101 5.49 -15.72 -6.53
C LYS A 101 6.26 -14.45 -6.83
N TYR A 102 6.92 -13.93 -5.80
CA TYR A 102 7.93 -12.90 -5.89
C TYR A 102 9.15 -13.49 -6.59
N THR A 103 9.29 -13.20 -7.87
CA THR A 103 10.24 -13.85 -8.76
C THR A 103 11.46 -12.98 -8.95
N TYR A 104 12.64 -13.52 -8.63
CA TYR A 104 13.92 -13.00 -9.04
C TYR A 104 14.31 -13.71 -10.34
N ARG A 105 14.24 -12.99 -11.46
CA ARG A 105 14.61 -13.50 -12.78
C ARG A 105 16.03 -13.05 -13.11
N PHE A 106 16.96 -13.99 -13.12
CA PHE A 106 18.32 -13.79 -13.58
C PHE A 106 18.38 -14.09 -15.08
N ILE A 107 18.41 -13.05 -15.89
CA ILE A 107 18.68 -13.16 -17.32
C ILE A 107 20.19 -13.19 -17.50
N TYR A 108 20.73 -14.20 -18.17
CA TYR A 108 22.17 -14.43 -18.21
C TYR A 108 22.70 -14.76 -19.61
N SER A 109 23.92 -14.33 -19.91
CA SER A 109 24.58 -14.63 -21.18
C SER A 109 25.18 -16.04 -21.18
N LYS A 110 25.51 -16.58 -22.37
CA LYS A 110 25.95 -17.98 -22.54
C LYS A 110 27.09 -18.41 -21.60
N ASN A 111 28.01 -17.50 -21.27
CA ASN A 111 29.18 -17.79 -20.44
C ASN A 111 29.10 -17.16 -19.04
N ALA A 112 27.97 -16.56 -18.66
CA ALA A 112 27.84 -15.80 -17.40
C ALA A 112 28.16 -16.63 -16.16
N PHE A 113 27.70 -17.89 -16.08
CA PHE A 113 28.01 -18.76 -14.94
C PHE A 113 29.42 -19.35 -14.94
N LYS A 114 30.19 -19.12 -16.01
CA LYS A 114 31.63 -19.43 -16.06
C LYS A 114 32.49 -18.20 -15.76
N ASP A 115 31.87 -17.01 -15.76
CA ASP A 115 32.51 -15.76 -15.41
C ASP A 115 32.50 -15.63 -13.88
N HIS A 116 33.66 -15.90 -13.29
CA HIS A 116 33.76 -16.02 -11.84
C HIS A 116 33.51 -14.69 -11.14
N GLY A 117 34.08 -13.60 -11.64
CA GLY A 117 33.88 -12.26 -11.09
C GLY A 117 32.41 -11.84 -11.12
N ALA A 118 31.71 -12.09 -12.23
CA ALA A 118 30.30 -11.76 -12.35
C ALA A 118 29.40 -12.60 -11.43
N VAL A 119 29.67 -13.89 -11.29
CA VAL A 119 28.93 -14.77 -10.34
C VAL A 119 29.18 -14.34 -8.90
N PHE A 120 30.43 -13.99 -8.55
CA PHE A 120 30.79 -13.49 -7.23
C PHE A 120 30.03 -12.19 -6.91
N GLU A 121 30.03 -11.22 -7.82
CA GLU A 121 29.30 -9.96 -7.64
C GLU A 121 27.79 -10.20 -7.46
N LEU A 122 27.20 -11.10 -8.25
CA LEU A 122 25.80 -11.46 -8.12
C LEU A 122 25.51 -12.11 -6.75
N GLY A 123 26.40 -13.00 -6.30
CA GLY A 123 26.34 -13.62 -4.97
C GLY A 123 26.37 -12.58 -3.85
N VAL A 124 27.30 -11.63 -3.92
CA VAL A 124 27.42 -10.52 -2.95
C VAL A 124 26.15 -9.67 -2.94
N LEU A 125 25.62 -9.29 -4.10
CA LEU A 125 24.37 -8.53 -4.19
C LEU A 125 23.21 -9.28 -3.53
N MET A 126 23.03 -10.56 -3.84
CA MET A 126 21.96 -11.37 -3.26
C MET A 126 22.14 -11.56 -1.75
N GLN A 127 23.38 -11.69 -1.26
CA GLN A 127 23.66 -11.75 0.18
C GLN A 127 23.34 -10.43 0.88
N LYS A 128 23.59 -9.27 0.27
CA LYS A 128 23.21 -7.96 0.84
C LYS A 128 21.70 -7.76 0.88
N ILE A 129 20.99 -8.27 -0.13
CA ILE A 129 19.53 -8.29 -0.15
C ILE A 129 18.98 -9.21 0.95
N LYS A 130 19.64 -10.34 1.20
CA LYS A 130 19.24 -11.33 2.21
C LYS A 130 19.59 -10.90 3.64
N ASN A 131 20.84 -10.50 3.88
CA ASN A 131 21.39 -10.25 5.20
C ASN A 131 21.13 -8.79 5.56
N ASN A 132 20.04 -8.63 6.30
CA ASN A 132 19.40 -7.40 6.71
C ASN A 132 20.22 -6.64 7.79
N PRO A 133 20.83 -5.51 7.41
CA PRO A 133 20.44 -4.28 8.12
C PRO A 133 19.84 -3.22 7.19
N VAL A 134 19.97 -3.40 5.87
CA VAL A 134 19.61 -2.38 4.87
C VAL A 134 18.11 -2.41 4.55
N LEU A 135 17.52 -3.60 4.39
CA LEU A 135 16.16 -3.77 3.92
C LEU A 135 15.35 -4.50 4.97
N ILE A 136 14.32 -3.83 5.47
CA ILE A 136 13.46 -4.32 6.55
C ILE A 136 12.88 -5.70 6.23
N HIS A 137 12.51 -5.92 4.97
CA HIS A 137 11.93 -7.15 4.49
C HIS A 137 12.29 -7.36 3.01
N HIS A 138 12.35 -8.60 2.53
CA HIS A 138 12.65 -8.88 1.12
C HIS A 138 11.63 -8.25 0.14
N LEU A 139 10.42 -7.96 0.61
CA LEU A 139 9.39 -7.28 -0.17
C LEU A 139 9.66 -5.79 -0.38
N SER A 140 10.48 -5.18 0.49
CA SER A 140 11.01 -3.83 0.27
C SER A 140 11.80 -3.74 -1.04
N MET A 141 12.44 -4.84 -1.49
CA MET A 141 13.13 -4.88 -2.78
C MET A 141 12.18 -4.76 -3.97
N PHE A 142 11.05 -5.44 -3.91
CA PHE A 142 10.04 -5.37 -4.96
C PHE A 142 9.40 -3.98 -4.98
N GLU A 143 9.14 -3.36 -3.83
CA GLU A 143 8.64 -1.99 -3.82
C GLU A 143 9.67 -0.99 -4.38
N MET A 144 10.92 -1.10 -3.96
CA MET A 144 11.99 -0.22 -4.42
C MET A 144 12.28 -0.41 -5.92
N TYR A 145 12.27 -1.65 -6.41
CA TYR A 145 12.47 -1.95 -7.83
C TYR A 145 11.34 -1.37 -8.69
N TYR A 146 10.10 -1.37 -8.18
CA TYR A 146 8.95 -0.74 -8.86
C TYR A 146 9.20 0.75 -9.01
N ASN A 147 9.57 1.39 -7.90
CA ASN A 147 9.85 2.82 -7.87
C ASN A 147 10.99 3.19 -8.83
N ALA A 148 12.06 2.40 -8.86
CA ALA A 148 13.18 2.59 -9.79
C ALA A 148 12.74 2.45 -11.26
N LYS A 149 11.92 1.43 -11.58
CA LYS A 149 11.38 1.21 -12.92
C LYS A 149 10.48 2.37 -13.39
N GLU A 150 9.74 2.98 -12.46
CA GLU A 150 8.94 4.19 -12.70
C GLU A 150 9.77 5.49 -12.73
N GLY A 151 11.11 5.38 -12.67
CA GLY A 151 12.02 6.51 -12.77
C GLY A 151 12.26 7.28 -11.47
N ASP A 152 11.94 6.72 -10.30
CA ASP A 152 12.28 7.35 -9.02
C ASP A 152 13.80 7.28 -8.77
N VAL A 153 14.45 8.44 -8.91
CA VAL A 153 15.91 8.59 -8.77
C VAL A 153 16.43 8.23 -7.38
N ILE A 154 15.61 8.34 -6.33
CA ILE A 154 16.01 7.97 -4.96
C ILE A 154 16.02 6.45 -4.82
N ALA A 155 15.06 5.74 -5.42
CA ALA A 155 15.08 4.30 -5.48
C ALA A 155 16.29 3.78 -6.27
N LEU A 156 16.61 4.35 -7.44
CA LEU A 156 17.81 4.02 -8.22
C LEU A 156 19.10 4.23 -7.39
N ASP A 157 19.19 5.37 -6.71
CA ASP A 157 20.29 5.72 -5.81
C ASP A 157 20.49 4.70 -4.68
N ASN A 158 19.39 4.30 -4.05
CA ASN A 158 19.40 3.32 -2.98
C ASN A 158 19.89 1.95 -3.48
N PHE A 159 19.55 1.54 -4.70
CA PHE A 159 20.12 0.33 -5.30
C PHE A 159 21.62 0.44 -5.54
N LEU A 160 22.10 1.56 -6.08
CA LEU A 160 23.53 1.79 -6.28
C LEU A 160 24.30 1.73 -4.97
N LYS A 161 23.77 2.35 -3.90
CA LYS A 161 24.35 2.27 -2.56
C LYS A 161 24.46 0.83 -2.06
N ILE A 162 23.41 0.01 -2.22
CA ILE A 162 23.45 -1.42 -1.88
C ILE A 162 24.57 -2.12 -2.65
N ARG A 163 24.68 -1.88 -3.96
CA ARG A 163 25.76 -2.46 -4.77
C ARG A 163 27.15 -2.00 -4.31
N ALA A 164 27.28 -0.74 -3.89
CA ALA A 164 28.52 -0.14 -3.42
C ALA A 164 28.94 -0.52 -1.98
N LEU A 165 28.08 -1.18 -1.19
CA LEU A 165 28.46 -1.62 0.16
C LEU A 165 29.68 -2.54 0.12
N LYS A 166 30.75 -2.17 0.83
CA LYS A 166 32.01 -2.94 0.86
C LYS A 166 31.94 -4.14 1.80
N GLU A 167 31.09 -4.07 2.81
CA GLU A 167 30.88 -5.14 3.77
C GLU A 167 29.82 -6.11 3.27
N SER A 168 30.23 -7.33 2.97
CA SER A 168 29.34 -8.48 2.96
C SER A 168 30.07 -9.60 3.66
N GLY A 169 29.44 -10.25 4.65
CA GLY A 169 29.98 -11.46 5.28
C GLY A 169 30.14 -12.65 4.32
N PHE A 170 29.97 -12.42 3.02
CA PHE A 170 30.27 -13.35 1.95
C PHE A 170 31.78 -13.37 1.72
N VAL A 171 32.46 -14.26 2.45
CA VAL A 171 33.85 -14.58 2.20
C VAL A 171 33.91 -15.37 0.89
N SER A 172 34.51 -14.78 -0.14
CA SER A 172 34.84 -15.53 -1.35
C SER A 172 35.69 -16.74 -0.94
N PRO A 173 35.32 -17.98 -1.31
CA PRO A 173 36.24 -19.11 -1.18
C PRO A 173 37.42 -19.04 -2.16
N PHE A 174 37.56 -17.93 -2.90
CA PHE A 174 38.42 -17.79 -4.05
C PHE A 174 39.32 -16.54 -3.98
N GLU A 175 40.40 -16.61 -4.75
CA GLU A 175 41.62 -15.79 -4.81
C GLU A 175 41.47 -14.26 -4.58
N GLU A 176 42.54 -13.63 -4.08
CA GLU A 176 42.63 -12.19 -3.78
C GLU A 176 42.25 -11.30 -4.99
N ASP A 177 42.55 -11.72 -6.22
CA ASP A 177 42.34 -10.96 -7.47
C ASP A 177 40.85 -10.66 -7.77
N LEU A 178 39.94 -11.55 -7.37
CA LEU A 178 38.48 -11.32 -7.53
C LEU A 178 38.00 -10.16 -6.67
N THR A 179 38.65 -9.96 -5.52
CA THR A 179 38.35 -8.85 -4.62
C THR A 179 38.74 -7.53 -5.27
N GLU A 180 39.86 -7.45 -6.01
CA GLU A 180 40.26 -6.23 -6.69
C GLU A 180 39.28 -5.82 -7.80
N ASN A 181 38.86 -6.77 -8.64
CA ASN A 181 37.89 -6.51 -9.71
C ASN A 181 36.52 -6.12 -9.16
N PHE A 182 36.06 -6.77 -8.09
CA PHE A 182 34.85 -6.36 -7.36
C PHE A 182 34.99 -4.94 -6.79
N LEU A 183 36.12 -4.58 -6.19
CA LEU A 183 36.35 -3.23 -5.66
C LEU A 183 36.39 -2.16 -6.77
N LYS A 184 36.88 -2.50 -7.97
CA LYS A 184 36.77 -1.61 -9.15
C LYS A 184 35.31 -1.39 -9.53
N ARG A 185 34.48 -2.43 -9.52
CA ARG A 185 33.02 -2.32 -9.75
C ARG A 185 32.31 -1.48 -8.71
N VAL A 186 32.65 -1.66 -7.43
CA VAL A 186 32.12 -0.82 -6.34
C VAL A 186 32.38 0.66 -6.62
N LYS A 187 33.57 1.04 -7.11
CA LYS A 187 33.86 2.43 -7.49
C LYS A 187 32.96 2.94 -8.62
N VAL A 188 32.66 2.11 -9.62
CA VAL A 188 31.72 2.50 -10.69
C VAL A 188 30.34 2.82 -10.11
N TYR A 189 29.84 2.01 -9.17
CA TYR A 189 28.56 2.32 -8.51
C TYR A 189 28.62 3.57 -7.62
N GLU A 190 29.76 3.83 -6.96
CA GLU A 190 30.01 5.08 -6.23
C GLU A 190 29.99 6.31 -7.17
N GLU A 191 30.56 6.18 -8.37
CA GLU A 191 30.55 7.23 -9.41
C GLU A 191 29.13 7.48 -9.95
N MET A 192 28.38 6.43 -10.28
CA MET A 192 26.97 6.54 -10.70
C MET A 192 26.09 7.19 -9.61
N HIS A 193 26.32 6.86 -8.34
CA HIS A 193 25.68 7.52 -7.21
C HIS A 193 26.01 9.02 -7.16
N ALA A 194 27.28 9.39 -7.41
CA ALA A 194 27.70 10.78 -7.48
C ALA A 194 27.02 11.53 -8.64
N GLU A 195 26.74 10.86 -9.77
CA GLU A 195 25.98 11.43 -10.89
C GLU A 195 24.50 11.66 -10.58
N LEU A 196 23.86 10.81 -9.77
CA LEU A 196 22.48 11.00 -9.34
C LEU A 196 22.34 12.06 -8.23
N SER A 197 23.39 12.31 -7.46
CA SER A 197 23.37 13.21 -6.30
C SER A 197 22.85 14.63 -6.59
N PRO A 198 23.25 15.31 -7.69
CA PRO A 198 22.67 16.60 -8.08
C PRO A 198 21.16 16.54 -8.36
N GLN A 199 20.69 15.50 -9.06
CA GLN A 199 19.28 15.31 -9.40
C GLN A 199 18.45 15.07 -8.13
N ILE A 200 18.96 14.27 -7.19
CA ILE A 200 18.32 14.03 -5.90
C ILE A 200 18.24 15.32 -5.08
N LYS A 201 19.30 16.14 -5.09
CA LYS A 201 19.32 17.43 -4.39
C LYS A 201 18.28 18.40 -4.97
N GLU A 202 18.19 18.47 -6.30
CA GLU A 202 17.17 19.27 -6.98
C GLU A 202 15.75 18.78 -6.67
N LEU A 203 15.51 17.46 -6.77
CA LEU A 203 14.24 16.84 -6.42
C LEU A 203 13.83 17.16 -4.97
N LYS A 204 14.75 17.01 -4.01
CA LYS A 204 14.49 17.35 -2.60
C LYS A 204 14.17 18.83 -2.41
N ALA A 205 14.82 19.73 -3.16
CA ALA A 205 14.51 21.16 -3.11
C ALA A 205 13.11 21.47 -3.66
N GLN A 206 12.73 20.84 -4.79
CA GLN A 206 11.40 20.95 -5.37
C GLN A 206 10.32 20.41 -4.41
N ARG A 207 10.54 19.22 -3.84
CA ARG A 207 9.65 18.61 -2.84
C ARG A 207 9.45 19.52 -1.62
N LYS A 208 10.52 20.10 -1.09
CA LYS A 208 10.45 21.05 0.04
C LYS A 208 9.60 22.29 -0.27
N ALA A 209 9.67 22.81 -1.50
CA ALA A 209 8.85 23.94 -1.91
C ALA A 209 7.35 23.57 -1.99
N LEU A 210 7.04 22.38 -2.50
CA LEU A 210 5.67 21.85 -2.55
C LEU A 210 5.12 21.56 -1.16
N ASP A 211 5.93 20.96 -0.28
CA ASP A 211 5.59 20.70 1.13
C ASP A 211 5.23 22.00 1.86
N LEU A 212 6.02 23.06 1.70
CA LEU A 212 5.72 24.36 2.29
C LEU A 212 4.38 24.92 1.77
N SER A 213 4.10 24.78 0.48
CA SER A 213 2.83 25.18 -0.13
C SER A 213 1.65 24.39 0.46
N ARG A 214 1.79 23.08 0.59
CA ARG A 214 0.78 22.19 1.20
C ARG A 214 0.53 22.58 2.65
N LYS A 215 1.59 22.78 3.45
CA LYS A 215 1.49 23.19 4.87
C LYS A 215 0.68 24.47 5.07
N ASN A 216 0.88 25.46 4.21
CA ASN A 216 0.10 26.70 4.24
C ASN A 216 -1.41 26.47 3.98
N ILE A 217 -1.76 25.47 3.17
CA ILE A 217 -3.15 25.05 2.94
C ILE A 217 -3.70 24.33 4.18
N LEU A 218 -2.91 23.43 4.78
CA LEU A 218 -3.32 22.68 5.96
C LEU A 218 -3.64 23.58 7.16
N ASP A 219 -2.87 24.65 7.39
CA ASP A 219 -3.13 25.61 8.47
C ASP A 219 -4.53 26.25 8.39
N LYS A 220 -5.07 26.40 7.16
CA LYS A 220 -6.43 26.91 6.93
C LYS A 220 -7.48 25.83 7.18
N ILE A 221 -7.21 24.59 6.76
CA ILE A 221 -8.15 23.47 6.85
C ILE A 221 -8.24 22.93 8.28
N ASP A 222 -7.18 23.04 9.08
CA ASP A 222 -7.16 22.65 10.49
C ASP A 222 -8.19 23.46 11.32
N LYS A 223 -8.48 24.69 10.88
CA LYS A 223 -9.42 25.63 11.50
C LYS A 223 -10.83 25.56 10.88
N ALA A 224 -11.09 24.57 10.03
CA ALA A 224 -12.41 24.41 9.42
C ALA A 224 -13.49 24.19 10.49
N PRO A 225 -14.74 24.63 10.26
CA PRO A 225 -15.85 24.37 11.17
C PRO A 225 -16.06 22.86 11.41
N GLU A 226 -16.68 22.49 12.54
CA GLU A 226 -16.85 21.10 12.97
C GLU A 226 -17.45 20.20 11.87
N GLY A 227 -18.44 20.70 11.12
CA GLY A 227 -19.07 19.94 10.04
C GLY A 227 -18.18 19.59 8.85
N LYS A 228 -16.97 20.19 8.75
CA LYS A 228 -15.92 19.93 7.75
C LYS A 228 -14.69 19.25 8.35
N GLN A 229 -14.76 18.84 9.62
CA GLN A 229 -13.70 18.07 10.27
C GLN A 229 -13.78 16.60 9.84
N PHE A 230 -12.63 15.92 9.78
CA PHE A 230 -12.53 14.54 9.29
C PHE A 230 -13.53 13.59 9.96
N LYS A 231 -13.62 13.58 11.30
CA LYS A 231 -14.60 12.76 12.03
C LYS A 231 -16.03 13.05 11.58
N ALA A 232 -16.41 14.32 11.43
CA ALA A 232 -17.76 14.69 11.05
C ALA A 232 -18.09 14.27 9.60
N LEU A 233 -17.11 14.32 8.69
CA LEU A 233 -17.28 13.82 7.33
C LEU A 233 -17.50 12.30 7.32
N VAL A 234 -16.69 11.55 8.07
CA VAL A 234 -16.88 10.08 8.22
C VAL A 234 -18.23 9.77 8.88
N ALA A 235 -18.58 10.47 9.96
CA ALA A 235 -19.82 10.28 10.70
C ALA A 235 -21.08 10.53 9.85
N LYS A 236 -21.01 11.42 8.85
CA LYS A 236 -22.08 11.67 7.88
C LYS A 236 -22.09 10.67 6.71
N GLY A 237 -21.09 9.80 6.60
CA GLY A 237 -20.88 8.98 5.41
C GLY A 237 -20.45 9.78 4.17
N ASP A 238 -19.91 11.00 4.34
CA ASP A 238 -19.43 11.82 3.22
C ASP A 238 -18.07 11.33 2.72
N ARG A 239 -18.10 10.20 2.01
CA ARG A 239 -16.94 9.53 1.44
C ARG A 239 -16.13 10.42 0.49
N ASN A 240 -16.80 11.25 -0.31
CA ASN A 240 -16.13 12.20 -1.21
C ASN A 240 -15.40 13.29 -0.42
N GLY A 241 -16.06 13.90 0.56
CA GLY A 241 -15.45 14.88 1.45
C GLY A 241 -14.25 14.29 2.20
N VAL A 242 -14.36 13.05 2.69
CA VAL A 242 -13.25 12.32 3.33
C VAL A 242 -12.08 12.14 2.36
N ALA A 243 -12.31 11.62 1.15
CA ALA A 243 -11.25 11.39 0.18
C ALA A 243 -10.57 12.71 -0.26
N ASP A 244 -11.34 13.77 -0.45
CA ASP A 244 -10.82 15.09 -0.83
C ASP A 244 -10.03 15.76 0.30
N LEU A 245 -10.44 15.52 1.55
CA LEU A 245 -9.70 15.99 2.71
C LEU A 245 -8.39 15.22 2.85
N LEU A 246 -8.43 13.89 2.83
CA LEU A 246 -7.24 13.03 2.91
C LEU A 246 -6.23 13.37 1.81
N LYS A 247 -6.68 13.58 0.57
CA LYS A 247 -5.82 13.98 -0.55
C LYS A 247 -4.99 15.24 -0.26
N LYS A 248 -5.49 16.16 0.56
CA LYS A 248 -4.77 17.38 0.93
C LYS A 248 -3.73 17.15 2.02
N TYR A 249 -3.97 16.20 2.93
CA TYR A 249 -3.06 15.89 4.04
C TYR A 249 -1.93 14.95 3.63
N LEU A 250 -2.17 14.04 2.69
CA LEU A 250 -1.14 13.13 2.19
C LEU A 250 0.02 13.92 1.54
N PRO A 251 1.28 13.70 1.95
CA PRO A 251 2.44 14.40 1.40
C PRO A 251 2.87 13.82 0.04
N PHE A 252 2.00 13.91 -0.97
CA PHE A 252 2.21 13.33 -2.31
C PHE A 252 3.55 13.72 -2.92
N GLU A 253 4.04 14.94 -2.69
CA GLU A 253 5.34 15.41 -3.15
C GLU A 253 6.49 14.50 -2.70
N ASP A 254 6.42 13.94 -1.49
CA ASP A 254 7.46 13.13 -0.87
C ASP A 254 7.27 11.62 -1.11
N MET A 255 6.15 11.21 -1.69
CA MET A 255 5.83 9.80 -1.93
C MET A 255 6.53 9.27 -3.18
N ALA A 256 7.09 8.06 -3.05
CA ALA A 256 7.56 7.31 -4.21
C ALA A 256 6.36 6.83 -5.07
N PRO A 257 6.56 6.51 -6.36
CA PRO A 257 5.47 6.12 -7.27
C PRO A 257 4.52 5.04 -6.72
N PHE A 258 5.06 4.00 -6.09
CA PHE A 258 4.29 2.93 -5.47
C PHE A 258 3.35 3.44 -4.37
N GLU A 259 3.88 4.23 -3.43
CA GLU A 259 3.10 4.81 -2.34
C GLU A 259 2.01 5.76 -2.85
N LYS A 260 2.33 6.59 -3.87
CA LYS A 260 1.33 7.45 -4.52
C LYS A 260 0.17 6.65 -5.06
N ARG A 261 0.47 5.61 -5.84
CA ARG A 261 -0.53 4.75 -6.47
C ARG A 261 -1.37 4.01 -5.44
N PHE A 262 -0.76 3.58 -4.34
CA PHE A 262 -1.47 3.01 -3.18
C PHE A 262 -2.52 3.97 -2.63
N TRP A 263 -2.12 5.19 -2.27
CA TRP A 263 -3.05 6.15 -1.68
C TRP A 263 -4.09 6.63 -2.68
N GLU A 264 -3.73 6.87 -3.94
CA GLU A 264 -4.69 7.25 -4.98
C GLU A 264 -5.77 6.19 -5.19
N THR A 265 -5.36 4.91 -5.25
CA THR A 265 -6.29 3.78 -5.36
C THR A 265 -7.22 3.73 -4.14
N HIS A 266 -6.67 3.88 -2.94
CA HIS A 266 -7.45 3.86 -1.71
C HIS A 266 -8.47 5.01 -1.63
N LEU A 267 -8.05 6.24 -1.96
CA LEU A 267 -8.92 7.41 -2.02
C LEU A 267 -10.05 7.21 -3.03
N GLU A 268 -9.76 6.61 -4.18
CA GLU A 268 -10.75 6.35 -5.20
C GLU A 268 -11.79 5.31 -4.77
N ILE A 269 -11.35 4.24 -4.11
CA ILE A 269 -12.27 3.23 -3.57
C ILE A 269 -13.12 3.82 -2.43
N ILE A 270 -12.56 4.71 -1.60
CA ILE A 270 -13.35 5.45 -0.61
C ILE A 270 -14.49 6.21 -1.30
N ARG A 271 -14.19 6.97 -2.37
CA ARG A 271 -15.21 7.73 -3.12
C ARG A 271 -16.28 6.82 -3.72
N ASN A 272 -15.85 5.68 -4.27
CA ASN A 272 -16.67 4.81 -5.09
C ASN A 272 -16.65 3.36 -4.59
N PRO A 273 -17.20 3.08 -3.39
CA PRO A 273 -17.22 1.72 -2.85
C PRO A 273 -18.15 0.82 -3.68
N VAL A 274 -17.89 -0.48 -3.69
CA VAL A 274 -18.81 -1.45 -4.31
C VAL A 274 -20.15 -1.48 -3.56
N PRO A 275 -21.25 -1.85 -4.25
CA PRO A 275 -22.55 -2.07 -3.62
C PRO A 275 -22.49 -3.02 -2.44
N LEU A 276 -23.39 -2.85 -1.46
CA LEU A 276 -23.37 -3.60 -0.20
C LEU A 276 -23.40 -5.13 -0.38
N ASP A 277 -24.15 -5.63 -1.37
CA ASP A 277 -24.29 -7.06 -1.68
C ASP A 277 -23.03 -7.69 -2.32
N GLN A 278 -22.02 -6.87 -2.61
CA GLN A 278 -20.74 -7.23 -3.21
C GLN A 278 -19.57 -7.12 -2.24
N ARG A 279 -19.84 -6.62 -1.03
CA ARG A 279 -18.83 -6.49 0.03
C ARG A 279 -18.55 -7.83 0.70
N VAL A 280 -17.46 -7.87 1.45
CA VAL A 280 -17.04 -9.04 2.23
C VAL A 280 -17.30 -8.80 3.71
N LEU A 281 -17.75 -9.84 4.41
CA LEU A 281 -17.98 -9.83 5.85
C LEU A 281 -16.68 -10.12 6.57
N ILE A 282 -16.30 -9.24 7.48
CA ILE A 282 -15.04 -9.33 8.22
C ILE A 282 -15.22 -8.86 9.66
N TYR A 283 -14.36 -9.32 10.57
CA TYR A 283 -14.50 -9.13 12.01
C TYR A 283 -13.29 -8.47 12.64
N ARG A 284 -13.51 -7.79 13.76
CA ARG A 284 -12.46 -7.20 14.60
C ARG A 284 -12.90 -7.22 16.07
N GLY A 285 -12.08 -7.76 16.95
CA GLY A 285 -12.24 -7.55 18.38
C GLY A 285 -11.77 -6.16 18.78
N LEU A 286 -12.47 -5.56 19.73
CA LEU A 286 -12.22 -4.22 20.23
C LEU A 286 -12.00 -4.28 21.74
N ASN A 287 -11.02 -3.52 22.22
CA ASN A 287 -10.73 -3.34 23.64
C ASN A 287 -10.99 -1.89 24.05
N GLU A 288 -9.99 -1.04 23.84
CA GLU A 288 -10.01 0.40 24.15
C GLU A 288 -10.04 1.23 22.86
N ASP A 289 -10.45 0.59 21.77
CA ASP A 289 -10.67 1.24 20.48
C ASP A 289 -11.67 2.39 20.63
N TYR A 290 -11.37 3.49 19.96
CA TYR A 290 -12.28 4.61 19.90
C TYR A 290 -13.40 4.33 18.91
N ILE A 291 -14.60 4.18 19.43
CA ILE A 291 -15.84 3.98 18.67
C ILE A 291 -16.56 5.33 18.61
N ALA A 292 -16.72 5.85 17.40
CA ALA A 292 -17.43 7.10 17.13
C ALA A 292 -18.84 6.84 16.61
N SER A 293 -19.75 7.78 16.90
CA SER A 293 -21.14 7.74 16.45
C SER A 293 -21.33 8.46 15.12
N ALA A 294 -22.25 7.98 14.29
CA ALA A 294 -22.70 8.69 13.10
C ALA A 294 -23.45 9.98 13.43
N ILE A 295 -23.62 10.82 12.41
CA ILE A 295 -24.46 12.02 12.46
C ILE A 295 -25.70 11.76 11.61
N GLU A 296 -26.87 11.80 12.25
CA GLU A 296 -28.17 11.69 11.59
C GLU A 296 -29.09 12.83 12.05
N GLY A 297 -29.97 13.31 11.17
CA GLY A 297 -30.89 14.42 11.50
C GLY A 297 -30.21 15.73 11.92
N GLY A 298 -28.92 15.91 11.62
CA GLY A 298 -28.13 17.09 11.98
C GLY A 298 -27.43 17.01 13.35
N GLY A 299 -27.55 15.91 14.09
CA GLY A 299 -26.89 15.70 15.39
C GLY A 299 -26.10 14.39 15.45
N GLU A 300 -25.07 14.34 16.30
CA GLU A 300 -24.34 13.10 16.60
C GLU A 300 -25.24 12.17 17.44
N LEU A 301 -25.35 10.90 17.03
CA LEU A 301 -26.11 9.90 17.78
C LEU A 301 -25.44 9.62 19.14
N SER A 302 -26.24 9.30 20.16
CA SER A 302 -25.67 8.76 21.39
C SER A 302 -24.91 7.48 21.08
N ARG A 303 -23.84 7.17 21.83
CA ARG A 303 -23.06 5.93 21.61
C ARG A 303 -23.96 4.69 21.66
N THR A 304 -24.93 4.68 22.56
CA THR A 304 -25.89 3.57 22.70
C THR A 304 -26.77 3.44 21.47
N ASP A 305 -27.31 4.54 20.95
CA ASP A 305 -28.13 4.54 19.73
C ASP A 305 -27.29 4.16 18.51
N ALA A 306 -26.08 4.71 18.37
CA ALA A 306 -25.16 4.38 17.29
C ALA A 306 -24.79 2.88 17.27
N ILE A 307 -24.59 2.26 18.43
CA ILE A 307 -24.34 0.81 18.53
C ILE A 307 -25.61 0.03 18.21
N ARG A 308 -26.76 0.40 18.80
CA ARG A 308 -28.06 -0.27 18.60
C ARG A 308 -28.48 -0.22 17.13
N ASP A 309 -28.19 0.86 16.43
CA ASP A 309 -28.66 1.11 15.07
C ASP A 309 -27.57 0.78 14.03
N SER A 310 -26.43 0.20 14.45
CA SER A 310 -25.27 -0.08 13.60
C SER A 310 -24.77 1.15 12.82
N LYS A 311 -24.84 2.32 13.45
CA LYS A 311 -24.38 3.62 12.94
C LYS A 311 -23.17 4.13 13.71
N ALA A 312 -22.17 3.26 13.88
CA ALA A 312 -20.90 3.59 14.50
C ALA A 312 -19.73 3.25 13.57
N PHE A 313 -18.55 3.80 13.87
CA PHE A 313 -17.35 3.56 13.10
C PHE A 313 -16.11 3.65 14.00
N VAL A 314 -15.00 3.11 13.51
CA VAL A 314 -13.72 3.07 14.23
C VAL A 314 -12.63 3.68 13.37
N MET A 315 -11.62 4.26 14.03
CA MET A 315 -10.46 4.87 13.38
C MET A 315 -9.16 4.21 13.85
N SER A 316 -8.13 4.30 13.03
CA SER A 316 -6.79 3.81 13.36
C SER A 316 -6.21 4.55 14.56
N SER A 317 -5.34 3.86 15.30
CA SER A 317 -4.71 4.42 16.50
C SER A 317 -3.88 5.68 16.21
N LEU A 318 -3.36 5.81 14.97
CA LEU A 318 -2.70 7.02 14.47
C LEU A 318 -3.61 8.26 14.59
N LEU A 319 -4.90 8.13 14.29
CA LEU A 319 -5.85 9.25 14.31
C LEU A 319 -6.43 9.52 15.70
N VAL A 320 -6.54 8.50 16.54
CA VAL A 320 -7.23 8.60 17.82
C VAL A 320 -6.33 9.15 18.93
N LYS A 321 -5.06 8.73 18.98
CA LYS A 321 -4.14 9.07 20.08
C LYS A 321 -3.69 10.54 20.09
N ASN A 322 -3.74 11.20 18.94
CA ASN A 322 -3.27 12.58 18.80
C ASN A 322 -4.30 13.60 19.31
N GLN A 323 -3.82 14.68 19.93
CA GLN A 323 -4.67 15.77 20.43
C GLN A 323 -4.95 16.83 19.36
N GLY A 324 -6.04 17.59 19.53
CA GLY A 324 -6.45 18.67 18.62
C GLY A 324 -7.65 18.31 17.74
N SER A 325 -7.96 19.21 16.79
CA SER A 325 -9.05 19.03 15.82
C SER A 325 -8.80 17.81 14.93
N TRP A 326 -9.86 17.15 14.48
CA TRP A 326 -9.72 15.92 13.69
C TRP A 326 -8.95 16.12 12.40
N ASN A 327 -9.04 17.30 11.79
CA ASN A 327 -8.22 17.69 10.64
C ASN A 327 -6.73 17.78 11.03
N ARG A 328 -6.41 18.42 12.16
CA ARG A 328 -5.02 18.50 12.64
C ARG A 328 -4.41 17.13 12.91
N ARG A 329 -5.21 16.17 13.38
CA ARG A 329 -4.76 14.77 13.60
C ARG A 329 -4.39 14.05 12.31
N LEU A 330 -4.88 14.49 11.14
CA LEU A 330 -4.44 13.96 9.85
C LEU A 330 -3.00 14.34 9.50
N ARG A 331 -2.41 15.36 10.15
CA ARG A 331 -0.96 15.65 10.01
C ARG A 331 -0.09 14.50 10.50
N SER A 332 -0.65 13.59 11.28
CA SER A 332 0.07 12.38 11.67
C SER A 332 0.44 11.50 10.48
N LEU A 333 -0.28 11.59 9.36
CA LEU A 333 0.09 10.94 8.09
C LEU A 333 1.40 11.46 7.52
N GLU A 334 1.71 12.75 7.73
CA GLU A 334 2.99 13.33 7.35
C GLU A 334 4.09 12.86 8.31
N THR A 335 3.87 13.02 9.62
CA THR A 335 4.89 12.68 10.62
C THR A 335 5.14 11.18 10.75
N MET A 336 4.26 10.32 10.20
CA MET A 336 4.44 8.88 10.13
C MET A 336 5.74 8.52 9.38
N ASN A 337 6.11 9.30 8.37
CA ASN A 337 7.37 9.10 7.64
C ASN A 337 8.58 9.26 8.57
N GLU A 338 8.56 10.23 9.46
CA GLU A 338 9.66 10.50 10.39
C GLU A 338 9.64 9.60 11.64
N LYS A 339 8.44 9.28 12.15
CA LYS A 339 8.29 8.62 13.46
C LYS A 339 8.00 7.13 13.39
N PHE A 340 7.32 6.66 12.37
CA PHE A 340 6.94 5.26 12.23
C PHE A 340 7.87 4.52 11.26
N ILE A 341 8.14 5.14 10.12
CA ILE A 341 8.98 4.58 9.05
C ILE A 341 10.46 4.78 9.36
N ALA A 342 10.91 5.99 9.70
CA ALA A 342 12.34 6.28 9.87
C ALA A 342 12.98 5.80 11.18
N THR A 343 12.24 5.19 12.12
CA THR A 343 12.79 4.69 13.40
C THR A 343 13.65 3.43 13.29
N ILE A 344 13.95 2.96 12.08
CA ILE A 344 14.81 1.80 11.89
C ILE A 344 16.24 2.30 11.91
N LYS A 345 16.93 1.98 13.01
CA LYS A 345 18.10 2.69 13.51
C LYS A 345 19.27 2.77 12.52
N ASP A 346 19.28 1.96 11.47
CA ASP A 346 20.36 1.92 10.46
C ASP A 346 19.86 1.82 9.00
N SER A 347 18.53 1.90 8.73
CA SER A 347 17.95 1.69 7.37
C SER A 347 17.01 2.80 6.89
N SER A 348 17.05 3.96 7.55
CA SER A 348 16.08 5.05 7.32
C SER A 348 16.01 5.54 5.88
N GLU A 349 17.08 5.45 5.09
CA GLU A 349 17.09 5.87 3.68
C GLU A 349 16.42 4.84 2.75
N TYR A 350 16.65 3.55 2.95
CA TYR A 350 16.05 2.48 2.14
C TYR A 350 14.56 2.33 2.45
N SER A 351 14.21 2.48 3.74
CA SER A 351 12.82 2.49 4.22
C SER A 351 11.98 3.60 3.56
N GLN A 352 12.62 4.71 3.15
CA GLN A 352 11.94 5.80 2.43
C GLN A 352 11.58 5.45 0.98
N SER A 353 12.29 4.50 0.35
CA SER A 353 11.96 4.01 -1.00
C SER A 353 11.06 2.77 -1.01
N ALA A 354 10.72 2.23 0.16
CA ALA A 354 9.86 1.06 0.34
C ALA A 354 8.89 1.23 1.51
N ARG A 355 8.19 2.37 1.54
CA ARG A 355 7.40 2.83 2.68
C ARG A 355 6.17 1.97 2.98
N ILE A 356 5.47 1.46 1.98
CA ILE A 356 4.26 0.65 2.22
C ILE A 356 4.64 -0.67 2.90
N SER A 357 5.63 -1.37 2.35
CA SER A 357 6.18 -2.59 2.95
C SER A 357 6.75 -2.32 4.35
N THR A 358 7.37 -1.16 4.55
CA THR A 358 7.82 -0.71 5.88
C THR A 358 6.64 -0.54 6.85
N MET A 359 5.56 0.11 6.42
CA MET A 359 4.38 0.32 7.27
C MET A 359 3.74 -1.02 7.67
N PHE A 360 3.65 -1.98 6.75
CA PHE A 360 3.13 -3.32 7.04
C PHE A 360 4.01 -4.07 8.04
N PHE A 361 5.33 -4.08 7.81
CA PHE A 361 6.29 -4.69 8.73
C PHE A 361 6.20 -4.08 10.13
N LYS A 362 6.16 -2.75 10.21
CA LYS A 362 6.06 -2.03 11.47
C LYS A 362 4.72 -2.27 12.16
N HIS A 363 3.62 -2.37 11.41
CA HIS A 363 2.31 -2.71 11.95
C HIS A 363 2.34 -4.08 12.63
N ALA A 364 2.90 -5.09 11.96
CA ALA A 364 3.00 -6.45 12.51
C ALA A 364 3.76 -6.50 13.85
N GLY A 365 4.83 -5.69 13.99
CA GLY A 365 5.60 -5.63 15.25
C GLY A 365 5.01 -4.67 16.29
N ASN A 366 4.38 -3.58 15.86
CA ASN A 366 3.78 -2.56 16.72
C ASN A 366 2.60 -1.87 16.00
N PRO A 367 1.35 -2.35 16.19
CA PRO A 367 0.19 -1.77 15.53
C PRO A 367 -0.16 -0.36 16.06
N GLN A 368 0.42 0.06 17.19
CA GLN A 368 0.19 1.38 17.75
C GLN A 368 0.87 2.47 16.92
N GLY A 369 0.09 3.46 16.50
CA GLY A 369 0.59 4.53 15.63
C GLY A 369 0.69 4.15 14.17
N SER A 370 0.29 2.93 13.79
CA SER A 370 0.13 2.58 12.38
C SER A 370 -1.12 3.25 11.80
N PRO A 371 -1.16 3.48 10.47
CA PRO A 371 -2.35 4.00 9.81
C PRO A 371 -3.45 2.94 9.65
N PHE A 372 -3.21 1.67 9.98
CA PHE A 372 -4.14 0.57 9.71
C PHE A 372 -5.02 0.18 10.89
N ILE A 373 -6.16 -0.43 10.55
CA ILE A 373 -7.10 -1.10 11.43
C ILE A 373 -7.08 -2.59 11.04
N SER A 374 -6.81 -3.46 12.00
CA SER A 374 -6.72 -4.91 11.79
C SER A 374 -8.08 -5.58 11.79
N PHE A 375 -8.27 -6.51 10.88
CA PHE A 375 -9.46 -7.33 10.75
C PHE A 375 -9.08 -8.78 10.45
N THR A 376 -10.02 -9.70 10.62
CA THR A 376 -9.85 -11.11 10.29
C THR A 376 -11.18 -11.72 9.87
N PRO A 377 -11.21 -12.70 8.95
CA PRO A 377 -12.43 -13.41 8.60
C PRO A 377 -12.91 -14.39 9.69
N ASN A 378 -12.10 -14.65 10.72
CA ASN A 378 -12.43 -15.57 11.80
C ASN A 378 -12.86 -14.83 13.07
N VAL A 379 -14.09 -15.08 13.53
CA VAL A 379 -14.61 -14.53 14.79
C VAL A 379 -13.73 -14.86 16.00
N GLY A 380 -13.29 -16.11 16.15
CA GLY A 380 -12.46 -16.53 17.29
C GLY A 380 -11.06 -15.93 17.28
N VAL A 381 -10.55 -15.55 16.11
CA VAL A 381 -9.30 -14.78 16.01
C VAL A 381 -9.56 -13.30 16.25
N ALA A 382 -10.71 -12.78 15.83
CA ALA A 382 -11.07 -11.39 16.12
C ALA A 382 -11.10 -11.14 17.63
N GLU A 383 -11.58 -12.10 18.42
CA GLU A 383 -11.55 -12.08 19.90
C GLU A 383 -10.13 -11.96 20.49
N THR A 384 -9.09 -12.41 19.77
CA THR A 384 -7.69 -12.25 20.22
C THR A 384 -7.15 -10.85 19.95
N PHE A 385 -7.72 -10.11 18.99
CA PHE A 385 -7.40 -8.69 18.78
C PHE A 385 -8.00 -7.81 19.87
N GLY A 386 -9.17 -8.18 20.39
CA GLY A 386 -9.82 -7.51 21.50
C GLY A 386 -10.95 -8.32 22.11
N GLN A 387 -10.99 -8.37 23.44
CA GLN A 387 -11.83 -9.27 24.23
C GLN A 387 -13.09 -8.59 24.78
N LYS A 388 -13.18 -7.25 24.73
CA LYS A 388 -14.29 -6.50 25.35
C LYS A 388 -15.51 -6.38 24.45
N GLN A 389 -15.33 -6.25 23.14
CA GLN A 389 -16.41 -6.08 22.17
C GLN A 389 -16.00 -6.73 20.86
N LEU A 390 -16.96 -7.13 20.04
CA LEU A 390 -16.71 -7.74 18.74
C LEU A 390 -17.49 -7.00 17.66
N MET A 391 -16.78 -6.54 16.63
CA MET A 391 -17.34 -5.80 15.51
C MET A 391 -17.40 -6.70 14.26
N SER A 392 -18.52 -6.66 13.54
CA SER A 392 -18.61 -7.17 12.18
C SER A 392 -18.86 -6.03 11.18
N ALA A 393 -18.23 -6.10 10.02
CA ALA A 393 -18.35 -5.10 8.98
C ALA A 393 -18.48 -5.72 7.57
N LEU A 394 -19.21 -5.04 6.70
CA LEU A 394 -19.25 -5.27 5.26
C LEU A 394 -18.35 -4.25 4.58
N VAL A 395 -17.13 -4.69 4.27
CA VAL A 395 -16.10 -3.82 3.72
C VAL A 395 -15.93 -4.07 2.23
N ASP A 396 -15.62 -3.02 1.48
CA ASP A 396 -15.18 -3.17 0.11
C ASP A 396 -13.91 -4.03 0.07
N PRO A 397 -13.90 -5.18 -0.62
CA PRO A 397 -12.74 -6.08 -0.63
C PRO A 397 -11.47 -5.41 -1.20
N ARG A 398 -11.60 -4.29 -1.93
CA ARG A 398 -10.48 -3.51 -2.47
C ARG A 398 -9.83 -2.58 -1.43
N LEU A 399 -10.45 -2.36 -0.26
CA LEU A 399 -9.92 -1.50 0.81
C LEU A 399 -9.10 -2.24 1.86
N ILE A 400 -9.16 -3.58 1.87
CA ILE A 400 -8.51 -4.42 2.88
C ILE A 400 -7.36 -5.19 2.26
N GLU A 401 -6.25 -5.24 2.99
CA GLU A 401 -4.99 -5.77 2.48
C GLU A 401 -4.46 -6.82 3.44
N PHE A 402 -4.11 -8.00 2.94
CA PHE A 402 -3.55 -9.05 3.80
C PHE A 402 -2.21 -8.62 4.39
N ASN A 403 -2.03 -8.79 5.71
CA ASN A 403 -0.76 -8.50 6.36
C ASN A 403 0.27 -9.61 6.11
N TYR A 404 0.82 -9.62 4.90
CA TYR A 404 1.82 -10.59 4.45
C TYR A 404 3.14 -10.57 5.23
N VAL A 405 3.35 -9.55 6.07
CA VAL A 405 4.59 -9.41 6.86
C VAL A 405 4.42 -9.97 8.28
N SER A 406 3.18 -10.26 8.70
CA SER A 406 2.95 -10.84 10.02
C SER A 406 3.55 -12.23 10.12
N SER A 407 4.35 -12.47 11.17
CA SER A 407 4.83 -13.81 11.53
C SER A 407 3.78 -14.64 12.26
N PHE A 408 2.62 -14.06 12.59
CA PHE A 408 1.53 -14.71 13.31
C PHE A 408 0.61 -15.44 12.32
N ASN A 409 1.04 -16.63 11.86
CA ASN A 409 0.33 -17.43 10.84
C ASN A 409 -1.16 -17.73 11.14
N ASN A 410 -1.56 -17.69 12.41
CA ASN A 410 -2.92 -18.00 12.84
C ASN A 410 -3.85 -16.78 12.85
N GLU A 411 -3.33 -15.56 12.75
CA GLU A 411 -4.15 -14.34 12.84
C GLU A 411 -4.94 -14.06 11.56
N VAL A 412 -4.38 -14.44 10.41
CA VAL A 412 -4.96 -14.15 9.09
C VAL A 412 -5.44 -12.69 9.01
N GLU A 413 -4.52 -11.79 9.33
CA GLU A 413 -4.82 -10.37 9.54
C GLU A 413 -4.97 -9.63 8.21
N PHE A 414 -5.98 -8.77 8.13
CA PHE A 414 -6.23 -7.83 7.06
C PHE A 414 -6.20 -6.40 7.59
N LEU A 415 -5.50 -5.53 6.87
CA LEU A 415 -5.27 -4.15 7.23
C LEU A 415 -6.18 -3.26 6.39
N MET A 416 -6.97 -2.44 7.07
CA MET A 416 -7.76 -1.39 6.44
C MET A 416 -7.20 -0.02 6.83
N PRO A 417 -6.85 0.86 5.87
CA PRO A 417 -6.31 2.17 6.21
C PRO A 417 -7.34 3.10 6.88
N LEU A 418 -6.87 3.80 7.91
CA LEU A 418 -7.42 4.98 8.57
C LEU A 418 -8.75 4.85 9.31
N THR A 419 -9.84 4.44 8.64
CA THR A 419 -11.19 4.49 9.23
C THR A 419 -12.14 3.53 8.55
N THR A 420 -13.10 2.99 9.32
CA THR A 420 -14.37 2.49 8.74
C THR A 420 -15.34 3.64 8.54
N PHE A 421 -16.41 3.40 7.79
CA PHE A 421 -17.57 4.28 7.71
C PHE A 421 -18.78 3.67 8.42
N PRO A 422 -19.77 4.48 8.83
CA PRO A 422 -21.01 3.97 9.41
C PRO A 422 -21.74 2.96 8.51
N ASP A 423 -21.68 3.15 7.19
CA ASP A 423 -22.25 2.20 6.23
C ASP A 423 -21.41 0.94 6.04
N ASP A 424 -20.28 0.77 6.72
CA ASP A 424 -19.56 -0.52 6.73
C ASP A 424 -20.00 -1.39 7.91
N LEU A 425 -20.49 -0.81 9.01
CA LEU A 425 -20.75 -1.54 10.26
C LEU A 425 -22.00 -2.45 10.19
N VAL A 426 -21.84 -3.76 10.33
CA VAL A 426 -22.98 -4.68 10.46
C VAL A 426 -23.51 -4.70 11.87
N GLY A 427 -22.63 -4.90 12.86
CA GLY A 427 -23.01 -4.96 14.26
C GLY A 427 -21.82 -4.86 15.18
N LEU A 428 -22.09 -4.44 16.41
CA LEU A 428 -21.10 -4.36 17.49
C LEU A 428 -21.66 -5.10 18.70
N TRP A 429 -21.17 -6.31 18.92
CA TRP A 429 -21.50 -7.14 20.06
C TRP A 429 -20.76 -6.65 21.30
N THR A 430 -21.43 -6.75 22.45
CA THR A 430 -20.87 -6.46 23.77
C THR A 430 -21.26 -7.58 24.74
N PRO A 431 -20.55 -7.79 25.84
CA PRO A 431 -20.86 -8.83 26.84
C PRO A 431 -22.28 -8.75 27.42
N ASN A 432 -22.93 -7.58 27.34
CA ASN A 432 -24.29 -7.37 27.81
C ASN A 432 -25.36 -7.55 26.70
N ALA A 433 -24.96 -7.98 25.50
CA ALA A 433 -25.88 -8.23 24.41
C ALA A 433 -26.79 -9.44 24.73
N PRO A 434 -28.03 -9.46 24.22
CA PRO A 434 -29.00 -10.50 24.57
C PRO A 434 -28.70 -11.87 23.94
N LEU A 435 -27.82 -11.93 22.94
CA LEU A 435 -27.48 -13.13 22.18
C LEU A 435 -25.96 -13.38 22.25
N ALA A 436 -25.56 -14.63 22.04
CA ALA A 436 -24.17 -14.99 21.86
C ALA A 436 -23.57 -14.27 20.63
N GLU A 437 -22.27 -14.03 20.64
CA GLU A 437 -21.55 -13.21 19.63
C GLU A 437 -21.94 -13.54 18.19
N ARG A 438 -21.83 -14.81 17.80
CA ARG A 438 -22.10 -15.24 16.41
C ARG A 438 -23.56 -15.06 16.01
N GLU A 439 -24.48 -15.39 16.91
CA GLU A 439 -25.92 -15.26 16.68
C GLU A 439 -26.31 -13.79 16.57
N PHE A 440 -25.80 -12.95 17.47
CA PHE A 440 -26.00 -11.51 17.43
C PHE A 440 -25.53 -10.91 16.09
N LEU A 441 -24.30 -11.20 15.68
CA LEU A 441 -23.74 -10.62 14.45
C LEU A 441 -24.46 -11.10 13.19
N GLU A 442 -24.93 -12.36 13.17
CA GLU A 442 -25.74 -12.90 12.08
C GLU A 442 -27.12 -12.24 12.01
N ASP A 443 -27.78 -12.02 13.15
CA ASP A 443 -29.07 -11.33 13.20
C ASP A 443 -28.96 -9.86 12.79
N ARG A 444 -27.87 -9.19 13.19
CA ARG A 444 -27.58 -7.82 12.73
C ARG A 444 -27.33 -7.78 11.22
N LEU A 445 -26.65 -8.77 10.65
CA LEU A 445 -26.49 -8.89 9.19
C LEU A 445 -27.85 -9.04 8.51
N LYS A 446 -28.71 -9.94 9.00
CA LYS A 446 -30.06 -10.13 8.45
C LYS A 446 -30.91 -8.86 8.50
N MET A 447 -30.90 -8.18 9.65
CA MET A 447 -31.62 -6.93 9.84
C MET A 447 -31.15 -5.88 8.83
N ARG A 448 -29.84 -5.63 8.77
CA ARG A 448 -29.25 -4.63 7.87
C ARG A 448 -29.55 -4.91 6.40
N ILE A 449 -29.41 -6.16 5.95
CA ILE A 449 -29.72 -6.53 4.56
C ILE A 449 -31.22 -6.43 4.28
N SER A 450 -32.07 -6.79 5.24
CA SER A 450 -33.52 -6.64 5.11
C SER A 450 -33.97 -5.18 5.02
N GLU A 451 -33.30 -4.27 5.72
CA GLU A 451 -33.58 -2.83 5.66
C GLU A 451 -33.20 -2.25 4.30
N GLU A 452 -32.03 -2.62 3.77
CA GLU A 452 -31.53 -2.09 2.49
C GLU A 452 -32.26 -2.68 1.27
N PHE A 453 -32.54 -3.99 1.27
CA PHE A 453 -33.02 -4.70 0.07
C PHE A 453 -34.42 -5.30 0.21
N GLY A 454 -35.02 -5.24 1.39
CA GLY A 454 -36.33 -5.81 1.71
C GLY A 454 -36.27 -7.31 2.05
N LYS A 455 -37.19 -7.74 2.93
CA LYS A 455 -37.27 -9.12 3.47
C LYS A 455 -37.23 -10.22 2.41
N ALA A 456 -37.83 -9.98 1.24
CA ALA A 456 -37.92 -10.97 0.16
C ALA A 456 -36.56 -11.32 -0.47
N LYS A 457 -35.55 -10.44 -0.37
CA LYS A 457 -34.22 -10.63 -0.97
C LYS A 457 -33.14 -10.96 0.06
N THR A 458 -33.46 -10.91 1.35
CA THR A 458 -32.49 -10.99 2.44
C THR A 458 -31.61 -12.23 2.36
N GLU A 459 -32.23 -13.41 2.27
CA GLU A 459 -31.50 -14.69 2.27
C GLU A 459 -30.57 -14.83 1.05
N ASP A 460 -31.03 -14.44 -0.13
CA ASP A 460 -30.23 -14.50 -1.36
C ASP A 460 -29.00 -13.58 -1.30
N ILE A 461 -29.17 -12.38 -0.74
CA ILE A 461 -28.08 -11.41 -0.60
C ILE A 461 -27.09 -11.85 0.48
N ILE A 462 -27.56 -12.36 1.61
CA ILE A 462 -26.67 -12.92 2.65
C ILE A 462 -25.87 -14.10 2.10
N LYS A 463 -26.53 -15.00 1.37
CA LYS A 463 -25.85 -16.12 0.70
C LYS A 463 -24.77 -15.62 -0.25
N ARG A 464 -25.03 -14.55 -1.00
CA ARG A 464 -24.05 -13.90 -1.89
C ARG A 464 -22.88 -13.30 -1.11
N ILE A 465 -23.14 -12.53 -0.07
CA ILE A 465 -22.10 -11.92 0.79
C ILE A 465 -21.22 -12.99 1.42
N LYS A 466 -21.81 -14.04 2.00
CA LYS A 466 -21.08 -15.16 2.60
C LYS A 466 -20.22 -15.87 1.57
N LYS A 467 -20.77 -16.08 0.36
CA LYS A 467 -20.02 -16.65 -0.76
C LYS A 467 -18.85 -15.73 -1.17
N ASN A 468 -19.07 -14.42 -1.32
CA ASN A 468 -18.02 -13.47 -1.68
C ASN A 468 -16.91 -13.46 -0.62
N SER A 469 -17.28 -13.51 0.66
CA SER A 469 -16.34 -13.57 1.78
C SER A 469 -15.53 -14.88 1.72
N ALA A 470 -16.20 -16.02 1.59
CA ALA A 470 -15.53 -17.31 1.47
C ALA A 470 -14.60 -17.38 0.25
N ASP A 471 -15.06 -16.94 -0.92
CA ASP A 471 -14.25 -16.88 -2.15
C ASP A 471 -13.02 -15.97 -1.94
N PHE A 472 -13.19 -14.77 -1.39
CA PHE A 472 -12.13 -13.78 -1.18
C PHE A 472 -11.06 -14.27 -0.21
N PHE A 473 -11.46 -14.86 0.93
CA PHE A 473 -10.55 -15.35 1.96
C PHE A 473 -10.01 -16.76 1.70
N SER A 474 -10.53 -17.47 0.69
CA SER A 474 -10.24 -18.89 0.42
C SER A 474 -8.75 -19.23 0.28
N THR A 475 -7.91 -18.27 -0.10
CA THR A 475 -6.47 -18.46 -0.29
C THR A 475 -5.68 -18.53 1.01
N VAL A 476 -6.20 -17.93 2.08
CA VAL A 476 -5.53 -17.87 3.40
C VAL A 476 -6.39 -18.51 4.50
N TYR A 477 -7.64 -18.85 4.20
CA TYR A 477 -8.62 -19.34 5.14
C TYR A 477 -9.53 -20.39 4.49
N GLY A 478 -9.73 -21.55 5.12
CA GLY A 478 -10.58 -22.62 4.60
C GLY A 478 -10.99 -23.61 5.68
N ASP A 479 -12.18 -24.20 5.53
CA ASP A 479 -12.75 -25.16 6.50
C ASP A 479 -12.80 -24.61 7.94
N GLY A 480 -13.00 -23.30 8.08
CA GLY A 480 -13.07 -22.62 9.38
C GLY A 480 -11.74 -22.49 10.11
N GLN A 481 -10.62 -22.73 9.41
CA GLN A 481 -9.26 -22.65 9.96
C GLN A 481 -8.34 -21.84 9.03
N PRO A 482 -7.30 -21.19 9.56
CA PRO A 482 -6.19 -20.70 8.75
C PRO A 482 -5.63 -21.84 7.89
N LYS A 483 -5.44 -21.60 6.58
CA LYS A 483 -4.73 -22.58 5.75
C LYS A 483 -3.23 -22.44 6.03
N ILE A 484 -2.67 -23.33 6.85
CA ILE A 484 -1.23 -23.38 7.17
C ILE A 484 -0.38 -23.89 5.97
N THR A 485 -0.95 -24.04 4.77
CA THR A 485 -0.31 -24.67 3.61
C THR A 485 -0.14 -23.74 2.41
N LYS A 486 0.98 -23.96 1.69
CA LYS A 486 1.38 -23.28 0.44
C LYS A 486 0.19 -23.03 -0.47
N VAL A 487 -0.17 -21.76 -0.59
CA VAL A 487 -1.26 -21.30 -1.45
C VAL A 487 -1.00 -21.77 -2.88
N THR A 488 -1.75 -22.77 -3.32
CA THR A 488 -1.76 -23.26 -4.70
C THR A 488 -3.20 -23.21 -5.18
N GLY A 489 -3.45 -22.37 -6.19
CA GLY A 489 -4.61 -22.49 -7.07
C GLY A 489 -5.86 -21.72 -6.68
N GLY A 490 -5.95 -20.50 -7.21
CA GLY A 490 -7.14 -19.65 -7.33
C GLY A 490 -6.66 -18.29 -7.80
N THR A 491 -6.71 -18.01 -9.11
CA THR A 491 -6.11 -16.79 -9.69
C THR A 491 -6.87 -15.53 -9.28
N MET A 492 -6.38 -14.37 -9.74
CA MET A 492 -7.02 -13.05 -9.83
C MET A 492 -7.79 -12.84 -11.19
N ALA A 493 -8.36 -13.87 -11.86
CA ALA A 493 -9.23 -13.97 -13.11
C ALA A 493 -10.78 -14.46 -13.19
N ASP A 494 -11.47 -15.16 -12.27
CA ASP A 494 -12.89 -15.57 -12.06
C ASP A 494 -13.75 -14.87 -10.95
N PHE A 495 -13.24 -14.42 -9.79
CA PHE A 495 -13.96 -13.49 -8.88
C PHE A 495 -14.39 -12.14 -9.54
N TYR A 496 -13.55 -11.27 -10.14
CA TYR A 496 -14.01 -10.04 -10.85
C TYR A 496 -14.92 -10.30 -12.08
N LYS A 497 -14.90 -11.49 -12.73
CA LYS A 497 -15.87 -11.87 -13.78
C LYS A 497 -17.31 -11.81 -13.25
N LYS A 498 -17.49 -12.00 -11.94
CA LYS A 498 -18.80 -11.86 -11.27
C LYS A 498 -19.19 -10.40 -11.02
N PHE A 499 -18.24 -9.46 -10.98
CA PHE A 499 -18.47 -8.03 -10.68
C PHE A 499 -18.53 -7.15 -11.95
N GLY A 500 -18.15 -7.68 -13.11
CA GLY A 500 -18.14 -6.97 -14.40
C GLY A 500 -19.50 -6.63 -15.04
N LYS A 501 -20.62 -6.69 -14.30
CA LYS A 501 -21.98 -6.44 -14.85
C LYS A 501 -22.69 -5.17 -14.32
N ILE A 502 -22.04 -4.33 -13.51
CA ILE A 502 -22.66 -3.11 -12.99
C ILE A 502 -22.35 -1.94 -13.92
N LYS A 503 -23.37 -1.39 -14.58
CA LYS A 503 -23.25 -0.13 -15.32
C LYS A 503 -22.95 1.01 -14.34
N GLY A 504 -21.82 1.69 -14.52
CA GLY A 504 -21.54 2.99 -13.88
C GLY A 504 -20.59 2.97 -12.67
N ALA A 505 -20.12 1.81 -12.20
CA ALA A 505 -19.04 1.77 -11.20
C ALA A 505 -17.68 1.99 -11.88
N PHE A 506 -16.86 2.90 -11.33
CA PHE A 506 -15.48 3.10 -11.72
C PHE A 506 -14.74 1.74 -11.73
N LYS A 507 -14.21 1.38 -12.90
CA LYS A 507 -13.37 0.19 -13.07
C LYS A 507 -11.97 0.58 -12.58
N PRO A 508 -11.45 0.03 -11.46
CA PRO A 508 -10.05 0.24 -11.13
C PRO A 508 -9.20 -0.19 -12.34
N PRO A 509 -8.13 0.55 -12.69
CA PRO A 509 -7.33 0.25 -13.87
C PRO A 509 -6.54 -1.04 -13.64
N MET A 510 -7.10 -2.19 -14.00
CA MET A 510 -6.42 -3.49 -14.05
C MET A 510 -7.00 -4.42 -15.14
N THR A 511 -6.14 -5.32 -15.61
CA THR A 511 -6.11 -5.96 -16.94
C THR A 511 -7.30 -6.88 -17.30
N ALA A 512 -7.36 -7.28 -18.57
CA ALA A 512 -8.53 -7.85 -19.27
C ALA A 512 -9.15 -9.19 -18.75
N LYS A 513 -8.81 -9.73 -17.55
CA LYS A 513 -9.16 -11.13 -17.19
C LYS A 513 -9.93 -11.44 -15.88
N GLY A 514 -9.76 -10.80 -14.72
CA GLY A 514 -10.78 -10.64 -13.64
C GLY A 514 -11.21 -11.71 -12.55
N ASP A 515 -10.45 -12.00 -11.47
CA ASP A 515 -10.71 -12.66 -10.13
C ASP A 515 -10.16 -11.73 -9.02
N LEU A 516 -10.73 -11.74 -7.81
CA LEU A 516 -10.04 -11.40 -6.55
C LEU A 516 -9.85 -12.61 -5.63
N THR A 517 -8.61 -12.82 -5.18
CA THR A 517 -8.23 -13.57 -3.97
C THR A 517 -7.29 -12.71 -3.11
N CYS A 518 -7.06 -13.03 -1.84
CA CYS A 518 -6.58 -12.07 -0.83
C CYS A 518 -5.11 -11.56 -0.93
N LYS A 519 -4.39 -11.69 -2.06
CA LYS A 519 -2.93 -11.48 -2.13
C LYS A 519 -2.46 -10.08 -2.55
N ASP A 520 -1.72 -9.47 -1.62
CA ASP A 520 -0.72 -8.38 -1.61
C ASP A 520 -0.81 -7.21 -2.60
N LEU A 521 -0.95 -6.01 -2.04
CA LEU A 521 -0.74 -4.69 -2.66
C LEU A 521 0.37 -4.62 -3.71
N LEU A 522 1.54 -5.19 -3.42
CA LEU A 522 2.66 -5.20 -4.36
C LEU A 522 2.22 -5.78 -5.71
N LYS A 523 1.49 -6.89 -5.72
CA LYS A 523 1.03 -7.57 -6.93
C LYS A 523 0.05 -6.72 -7.75
N ILE A 524 -0.84 -5.98 -7.07
CA ILE A 524 -1.80 -5.06 -7.70
C ILE A 524 -1.08 -3.97 -8.50
N PHE A 525 0.04 -3.45 -7.99
CA PHE A 525 0.80 -2.42 -8.70
C PHE A 525 1.73 -2.99 -9.78
N TRP A 526 2.26 -4.19 -9.57
CA TRP A 526 3.16 -4.88 -10.50
C TRP A 526 2.49 -5.48 -11.75
N ALA A 527 1.19 -5.78 -11.71
CA ALA A 527 0.48 -6.50 -12.78
C ALA A 527 -0.14 -5.63 -13.90
N VAL A 528 0.16 -4.33 -13.95
CA VAL A 528 -0.36 -3.42 -15.00
C VAL A 528 0.77 -3.06 -15.98
N PRO A 529 0.62 -3.37 -17.28
CA PRO A 529 1.53 -2.90 -18.33
C PRO A 529 1.59 -1.38 -18.45
#